data_AF-A0A7Y9DY70-F1
#
_entry.id   AF-A0A7Y9DY70-F1
#
_cell.length_a   1.000
_cell.length_b   1.000
_cell.length_c   1.000
_cell.angle_alpha   90.00
_cell.angle_beta   90.00
_cell.angle_gamma   90.00
#
_symmetry.space_group_name_H-M   'P 1'
#
loop_
_entity.id
_entity.type
_entity.pdbx_description
1 polymer ?
#
loop_
_entity_poly.entity_id
_entity_poly.type
_entity_poly.pdbx_seq_one_letter_code
_entity_poly.pdbx_strand_id
1 'polypeptide(L)'
;MSTPARVRPVAAPASRCPVCLRTVAPDADGTVRVVGLAPREAPRLWVWGPAVVHDECRYDVRTPLDDRTGYLPVEQRVRTAAR
;
A
#
# COMPACT_ATOMS: atom_id res chain seq x y z
N MET A 1 -27.35 9.07 0.08
CA MET A 1 -26.60 7.84 0.39
C MET A 1 -25.37 7.82 -0.50
N SER A 2 -24.20 8.16 0.01
CA SER A 2 -22.97 8.24 -0.78
C SER A 2 -22.28 6.89 -0.79
N THR A 3 -22.26 6.23 -1.94
CA THR A 3 -21.54 4.98 -2.19
C THR A 3 -20.05 5.17 -1.84
N PRO A 4 -19.42 4.30 -1.04
CA PRO A 4 -17.98 4.40 -0.81
C PRO A 4 -17.27 4.17 -2.15
N ALA A 5 -16.52 5.18 -2.59
CA ALA A 5 -15.70 5.09 -3.79
C ALA A 5 -14.80 3.85 -3.63
N ARG A 6 -15.04 2.82 -4.45
CA ARG A 6 -14.11 1.70 -4.58
C ARG A 6 -12.80 2.30 -5.07
N VAL A 7 -11.82 2.41 -4.17
CA VAL A 7 -10.45 2.79 -4.53
C VAL A 7 -10.00 1.78 -5.57
N ARG A 8 -10.00 2.19 -6.84
CA ARG A 8 -9.45 1.37 -7.92
C ARG A 8 -7.99 1.13 -7.54
N PRO A 9 -7.52 -0.12 -7.46
CA PRO A 9 -6.09 -0.35 -7.35
C PRO A 9 -5.48 0.32 -8.58
N VAL A 10 -4.68 1.36 -8.33
CA VAL A 10 -3.93 2.03 -9.39
C VAL A 10 -3.10 0.93 -10.03
N ALA A 11 -3.47 0.56 -11.26
CA ALA A 11 -2.69 -0.32 -12.10
C ALA A 11 -1.41 0.45 -12.43
N ALA A 12 -0.41 0.29 -11.58
CA ALA A 12 0.79 1.10 -11.63
C ALA A 12 1.85 0.38 -12.50
N PRO A 13 2.29 0.97 -13.61
CA PRO A 13 3.46 0.49 -14.33
C PRO A 13 4.65 0.53 -13.39
N ALA A 14 5.35 -0.60 -13.19
CA ALA A 14 6.61 -0.70 -12.45
C ALA A 14 6.70 0.22 -11.21
N SER A 15 5.83 0.01 -10.20
CA SER A 15 5.88 0.81 -8.98
C SER A 15 7.22 0.67 -8.29
N ARG A 16 7.89 1.79 -8.00
CA ARG A 16 9.12 1.81 -7.19
C ARG A 16 8.76 1.66 -5.72
N CYS A 17 9.48 0.80 -5.03
CA CYS A 17 9.41 0.69 -3.58
C CYS A 17 9.83 2.03 -2.95
N PRO A 18 9.03 2.63 -2.05
CA PRO A 18 9.38 3.90 -1.41
C PRO A 18 10.57 3.79 -0.44
N VAL A 19 10.96 2.56 -0.05
CA VAL A 19 12.06 2.30 0.87
C VAL A 19 13.38 2.18 0.11
N CYS A 20 13.49 1.20 -0.79
CA CYS A 20 14.74 0.94 -1.51
C CYS A 20 14.81 1.56 -2.91
N LEU A 21 13.75 2.22 -3.37
CA LEU A 21 13.62 2.90 -4.67
C LEU A 21 13.74 2.01 -5.92
N ARG A 22 13.91 0.69 -5.74
CA ARG A 22 13.91 -0.32 -6.80
C ARG A 22 12.47 -0.66 -7.22
N THR A 23 12.30 -1.08 -8.48
CA THR A 23 11.02 -1.58 -8.98
C THR A 23 10.58 -2.83 -8.20
N VAL A 24 9.30 -2.88 -7.83
CA VAL A 24 8.68 -4.09 -7.26
C VAL A 24 8.09 -4.90 -8.40
N ALA A 25 8.61 -6.11 -8.59
CA ALA A 25 8.00 -7.10 -9.47
C ALA A 25 6.86 -7.83 -8.74
N PRO A 26 5.82 -8.29 -9.45
CA PRO A 26 4.84 -9.19 -8.88
C PRO A 26 5.48 -10.51 -8.42
N ASP A 27 4.93 -11.08 -7.36
CA ASP A 27 5.23 -12.44 -6.91
C ASP A 27 4.82 -13.46 -7.98
N ALA A 28 5.22 -14.73 -7.80
CA ALA A 28 4.94 -15.82 -8.75
C ALA A 28 3.44 -16.04 -9.01
N ASP A 29 2.57 -15.64 -8.08
CA ASP A 29 1.11 -15.70 -8.21
C ASP A 29 0.50 -14.43 -8.86
N GLY A 30 1.35 -13.53 -9.36
CA GLY A 30 0.96 -12.26 -9.97
C GLY A 30 0.49 -11.23 -8.96
N THR A 31 0.69 -11.42 -7.66
CA THR A 31 0.31 -10.44 -6.63
C THR A 31 1.45 -9.50 -6.27
N VAL A 32 1.12 -8.32 -5.78
CA VAL A 32 2.06 -7.42 -5.11
C VAL A 32 1.56 -7.10 -3.72
N ARG A 33 2.48 -6.90 -2.78
CA ARG A 33 2.16 -6.33 -1.48
C ARG A 33 2.01 -4.82 -1.61
N VAL A 34 0.91 -4.30 -1.10
CA VAL A 34 0.72 -2.87 -0.89
C VAL A 34 0.54 -2.58 0.58
N VAL A 35 1.15 -1.49 1.01
CA VAL A 35 1.06 -0.98 2.38
C VAL A 35 0.47 0.43 2.37
N GLY A 36 -0.15 0.79 3.47
CA GLY A 36 -0.65 2.13 3.70
C GLY A 36 -0.75 2.41 5.20
N LEU A 37 -1.17 3.63 5.53
CA LEU A 37 -1.56 4.01 6.88
C LEU A 37 -3.04 4.34 6.90
N ALA A 38 -3.70 3.92 7.97
CA ALA A 38 -5.10 4.25 8.23
C ALA A 38 -5.31 4.72 9.67
N PRO A 39 -6.34 5.54 9.95
CA PRO A 39 -6.75 5.87 11.31
C PRO A 39 -7.18 4.62 12.09
N ARG A 40 -6.90 4.58 13.41
CA ARG A 40 -7.27 3.48 14.31
C ARG A 40 -8.78 3.25 14.39
N GLU A 41 -9.55 4.33 14.36
CA GLU A 41 -11.02 4.28 14.41
C GLU A 41 -11.65 3.86 13.07
N ALA A 42 -10.91 4.00 11.97
CA ALA A 42 -11.35 3.67 10.62
C ALA A 42 -10.22 3.00 9.81
N PRO A 43 -9.76 1.80 10.20
CA PRO A 43 -8.52 1.18 9.70
C PRO A 43 -8.57 0.77 8.22
N ARG A 44 -9.70 0.98 7.54
CA ARG A 44 -9.89 0.66 6.11
C ARG A 44 -9.82 1.90 5.20
N LEU A 45 -9.73 3.10 5.78
CA LEU A 45 -9.58 4.34 5.02
C LEU A 45 -8.11 4.76 5.05
N TRP A 46 -7.44 4.71 3.90
CA TRP A 46 -6.05 5.08 3.83
C TRP A 46 -5.88 6.60 3.84
N VAL A 47 -5.02 7.08 4.73
CA VAL A 47 -4.54 8.46 4.77
C VAL A 47 -3.19 8.62 4.09
N TRP A 48 -2.50 7.50 3.85
CA TRP A 48 -1.30 7.39 3.03
C TRP A 48 -1.24 5.98 2.42
N GLY A 49 -0.74 5.87 1.18
CA GLY A 49 -0.80 4.65 0.37
C GLY A 49 -1.99 4.64 -0.62
N PRO A 50 -2.17 3.58 -1.44
CA PRO A 50 -1.35 2.36 -1.50
C PRO A 50 0.06 2.64 -2.00
N ALA A 51 1.06 2.16 -1.29
CA ALA A 51 2.41 2.05 -1.84
C ALA A 51 2.74 0.58 -2.08
N VAL A 52 3.27 0.25 -3.26
CA VAL A 52 3.79 -1.10 -3.54
C VAL A 52 5.17 -1.24 -2.90
N VAL A 53 5.40 -2.31 -2.14
CA VAL A 53 6.62 -2.50 -1.34
C VAL A 53 7.10 -3.95 -1.45
N HIS A 54 8.43 -4.15 -1.47
CA HIS A 54 9.00 -5.49 -1.34
C HIS A 54 8.66 -6.08 0.04
N ASP A 55 8.54 -7.41 0.14
CA ASP A 55 8.22 -8.06 1.41
C ASP A 55 9.29 -7.77 2.49
N GLU A 56 10.55 -7.70 2.08
CA GLU A 56 11.69 -7.33 2.93
C GLU A 56 11.65 -5.87 3.41
N CYS A 57 11.09 -4.95 2.61
CA CYS A 57 11.06 -3.53 2.92
C CYS A 57 9.82 -3.09 3.72
N ARG A 58 8.86 -3.99 3.99
CA ARG A 58 7.54 -3.61 4.53
C ARG A 58 7.59 -2.97 5.92
N TYR A 59 8.62 -3.27 6.71
CA TYR A 59 8.75 -2.77 8.08
C TYR A 59 9.53 -1.45 8.18
N ASP A 60 10.19 -1.03 7.10
CA ASP A 60 11.03 0.18 7.06
C ASP A 60 10.33 1.38 6.39
N VAL A 61 9.04 1.24 6.10
CA VAL A 61 8.26 2.27 5.44
C VAL A 61 8.08 3.44 6.38
N ARG A 62 8.69 4.57 6.02
CA ARG A 62 8.53 5.84 6.73
C ARG A 62 7.46 6.69 6.09
N THR A 63 6.63 7.32 6.92
CA THR A 63 5.59 8.23 6.46
C THR A 63 5.61 9.55 7.25
N PRO A 64 5.01 10.62 6.70
CA PRO A 64 4.82 11.87 7.45
C PRO A 64 3.94 11.75 8.71
N LEU A 65 3.31 10.59 8.95
CA LEU A 65 2.36 10.36 10.04
C LEU A 65 2.88 9.35 11.08
N ASP A 66 4.11 8.83 10.94
CA ASP A 66 4.64 7.79 11.84
C ASP A 66 4.67 8.23 13.30
N ASP A 67 4.94 9.52 13.54
CA ASP A 67 5.02 10.10 14.89
C ASP A 67 3.65 10.56 15.43
N ARG A 68 2.58 10.38 14.66
CA ARG A 68 1.23 10.76 15.09
C ARG A 68 0.51 9.58 15.75
N THR A 69 0.05 9.82 16.97
CA THR A 69 -0.87 8.91 17.65
C THR A 69 -2.18 8.81 16.85
N GLY A 70 -2.75 7.61 16.74
CA GLY A 70 -4.04 7.42 16.09
C GLY A 70 -4.00 6.76 14.71
N TYR A 71 -2.82 6.43 14.18
CA TYR A 71 -2.66 5.70 12.92
C TYR A 71 -2.08 4.30 13.15
N LEU A 72 -2.29 3.41 12.17
CA LEU A 72 -1.66 2.08 12.11
C LEU A 72 -1.27 1.72 10.67
N PRO A 73 -0.22 0.90 10.49
CA PRO A 73 0.08 0.27 9.21
C PRO A 73 -1.02 -0.72 8.83
N VAL A 74 -1.39 -0.69 7.54
CA VAL A 74 -2.34 -1.60 6.92
C VAL A 74 -1.65 -2.21 5.71
N GLU A 75 -1.68 -3.54 5.62
CA GLU A 75 -1.11 -4.28 4.51
C GLU A 75 -2.19 -5.06 3.78
N GLN A 76 -2.08 -5.15 2.45
CA GLN A 76 -2.89 -6.07 1.66
C GLN A 76 -2.07 -6.60 0.47
N ARG A 77 -2.43 -7.78 -0.01
CA ARG A 77 -1.93 -8.30 -1.29
C ARG A 77 -2.96 -8.06 -2.37
N VAL A 78 -2.52 -7.52 -3.50
CA VAL A 78 -3.38 -7.18 -4.63
C VAL A 78 -2.88 -7.91 -5.87
N ARG A 79 -3.78 -8.58 -6.59
CA ARG A 79 -3.44 -9.14 -7.91
C ARG A 79 -3.13 -8.01 -8.86
N THR A 80 -1.97 -8.06 -9.50
CA THR A 80 -1.68 -7.16 -10.60
C THR A 80 -2.54 -7.57 -11.79
N ALA A 81 -3.14 -6.60 -12.47
CA ALA A 81 -3.80 -6.88 -13.74
C ALA A 81 -2.70 -7.18 -14.75
N ALA A 82 -2.41 -8.47 -14.95
CA ALA A 82 -1.63 -8.90 -16.10
C ALA A 82 -2.34 -8.38 -17.35
N ARG A 83 -1.61 -7.64 -18.18
CA ARG A 83 -2.07 -7.25 -19.52
C ARG A 83 -2.15 -8.48 -20.42
#